data_AF-A0A817A6T4-F1
#
_entry.id   AF-A0A817A6T4-F1
#
_cell.length_a   1.000
_cell.length_b   1.000
_cell.length_c   1.000
_cell.angle_alpha   90.00
_cell.angle_beta   90.00
_cell.angle_gamma   90.00
#
_symmetry.space_group_name_H-M   'P 1'
#
loop_
_entity.id
_entity.type
_entity.pdbx_description
1 polymer ?
#
loop_
_entity_poly.entity_id
_entity_poly.type
_entity_poly.pdbx_seq_one_letter_code
_entity_poly.pdbx_strand_id
1 'polypeptide(L)'
;MFNSNLNWDGIPSKIKRAIETSLEHLDEHKFTINDTNIEFIDDYCWDLITCHLKQLLYMNIAHNKIKTLPSHIANLKFLQSLNLTNNHLEKLPPAIISLSHLRILKLGHNHLCSLPRSFGSLKSLEILDLTGNDLNEDSVTNDFFQLSNLRALYLGDNLFETFPNDHIDKLQSLQILVLRHNRLRHIPKEFARLPQIKEIHIQQNQINVLPPAFGELDLGNVKYIYRFEPNPFIPELAPQMNNLTRLANYLQSDGYRQIYQNYFLNFDDNEAKEIIRKPSKKNKHVVTKK
;
A
#
# COMPACT_ATOMS: atom_id res chain seq x y z
N MET A 1 25.71 8.57 31.80
CA MET A 1 25.92 7.46 32.76
C MET A 1 24.94 6.37 32.38
N PHE A 2 25.44 5.26 31.84
CA PHE A 2 24.62 4.13 31.42
C PHE A 2 23.91 3.52 32.63
N ASN A 3 22.62 3.27 32.49
CA ASN A 3 21.76 2.78 33.55
C ASN A 3 22.14 1.32 33.86
N SER A 4 22.89 1.09 34.93
CA SER A 4 23.39 -0.21 35.39
C SER A 4 22.30 -1.17 35.89
N ASN A 5 21.02 -0.85 35.67
CA ASN A 5 19.87 -1.56 36.24
C ASN A 5 19.00 -2.28 35.18
N LEU A 6 19.39 -2.28 33.90
CA LEU A 6 18.69 -3.07 32.89
C LEU A 6 19.12 -4.53 33.00
N ASN A 7 18.15 -5.43 33.26
CA ASN A 7 18.42 -6.86 33.24
C ASN A 7 18.54 -7.32 31.78
N TRP A 8 19.74 -7.79 31.41
CA TRP A 8 20.06 -8.24 30.06
C TRP A 8 20.00 -9.76 29.89
N ASP A 9 19.66 -10.50 30.94
CA ASP A 9 19.63 -11.95 30.93
C ASP A 9 18.57 -12.46 29.93
N GLY A 10 18.99 -13.38 29.06
CA GLY A 10 18.11 -13.99 28.05
C GLY A 10 17.91 -13.17 26.77
N ILE A 11 18.37 -11.92 26.70
CA ILE A 11 18.22 -11.08 25.50
C ILE A 11 19.24 -11.50 24.42
N PRO A 12 18.80 -11.77 23.17
CA PRO A 12 19.70 -12.01 22.06
C PRO A 12 20.72 -10.88 21.89
N SER A 13 22.01 -11.23 21.78
CA SER A 13 23.13 -10.26 21.75
C SER A 13 22.97 -9.16 20.69
N LYS A 14 22.35 -9.47 19.56
CA LYS A 14 22.08 -8.52 18.47
C LYS A 14 21.03 -7.47 18.86
N ILE A 15 19.96 -7.88 19.55
CA ILE A 15 18.92 -6.99 20.07
C ILE A 15 19.52 -6.11 21.17
N LYS A 16 20.25 -6.74 22.10
CA LYS A 16 20.96 -6.02 23.17
C LYS A 16 21.85 -4.92 22.60
N ARG A 17 22.72 -5.25 21.65
CA ARG A 17 23.62 -4.27 21.02
C ARG A 17 22.85 -3.13 20.37
N ALA A 18 21.75 -3.42 19.68
CA ALA A 18 20.94 -2.37 19.05
C ALA A 18 20.28 -1.45 20.08
N ILE A 19 19.77 -2.00 21.18
CA ILE A 19 19.23 -1.18 22.29
C ILE A 19 20.34 -0.32 22.89
N GLU A 20 21.51 -0.90 23.20
CA GLU A 20 22.66 -0.17 23.75
C GLU A 20 23.09 0.97 22.82
N THR A 21 23.28 0.71 21.53
CA THR A 21 23.63 1.74 20.54
C THR A 21 22.58 2.85 20.45
N SER A 22 21.30 2.52 20.47
CA SER A 22 20.22 3.52 20.47
C SER A 22 20.17 4.34 21.75
N LEU A 23 20.56 3.76 22.90
CA LEU A 23 20.65 4.49 24.17
C LEU A 23 21.89 5.41 24.23
N GLU A 24 22.96 5.09 23.50
CA GLU A 24 24.13 5.97 23.36
C GLU A 24 23.83 7.20 22.49
N HIS A 25 22.99 7.03 21.47
CA HIS A 25 22.70 8.02 20.43
C HIS A 25 21.22 8.44 20.46
N LEU A 26 20.72 8.83 21.65
CA LEU A 26 19.32 9.18 21.86
C LEU A 26 18.86 10.38 21.01
N ASP A 27 19.79 11.27 20.64
CA ASP A 27 19.57 12.44 19.79
C ASP A 27 19.21 12.07 18.35
N GLU A 28 19.63 10.89 17.87
CA GLU A 28 19.24 10.42 16.54
C GLU A 28 17.79 9.94 16.47
N HIS A 29 17.22 9.52 17.62
CA HIS A 29 15.89 8.92 17.71
C HIS A 29 15.68 7.73 16.76
N LYS A 30 16.73 6.91 16.57
CA LYS A 30 16.72 5.74 15.69
C LYS A 30 16.93 4.43 16.44
N PHE A 31 16.30 3.38 15.92
CA PHE A 31 16.49 2.01 16.35
C PHE A 31 16.61 1.14 15.11
N THR A 32 17.73 0.44 14.98
CA THR A 32 18.02 -0.37 13.79
C THR A 32 18.48 -1.76 14.17
N ILE A 33 17.78 -2.76 13.64
CA ILE A 33 18.18 -4.15 13.66
C ILE A 33 17.94 -4.75 12.28
N ASN A 34 18.97 -4.76 11.43
CA ASN A 34 18.87 -5.30 10.07
C ASN A 34 19.83 -6.46 9.85
N ASP A 35 19.44 -7.41 9.01
CA ASP A 35 20.29 -8.52 8.56
C ASP A 35 20.79 -9.40 9.72
N THR A 36 19.94 -9.58 10.73
CA THR A 36 20.33 -10.25 11.97
C THR A 36 19.77 -11.66 12.13
N ASN A 37 18.95 -12.13 11.18
CA ASN A 37 18.25 -13.43 11.25
C ASN A 37 17.36 -13.56 12.50
N ILE A 38 16.82 -12.46 13.02
CA ILE A 38 15.93 -12.50 14.18
C ILE A 38 14.56 -13.03 13.75
N GLU A 39 14.06 -14.04 14.45
CA GLU A 39 12.75 -14.64 14.17
C GLU A 39 11.62 -14.02 15.01
N PHE A 40 11.95 -13.54 16.20
CA PHE A 40 11.02 -12.84 17.08
C PHE A 40 11.76 -11.90 18.02
N ILE A 41 11.07 -10.86 18.47
CA ILE A 41 11.47 -9.98 19.57
C ILE A 41 10.40 -10.20 20.62
N ASP A 42 10.78 -10.75 21.78
CA ASP A 42 9.84 -11.07 22.86
C ASP A 42 9.29 -9.81 23.54
N ASP A 43 8.24 -9.97 24.33
CA ASP A 43 7.57 -8.85 24.99
C ASP A 43 8.52 -8.09 25.93
N TYR A 44 9.45 -8.78 26.60
CA TYR A 44 10.43 -8.12 27.46
C TYR A 44 11.36 -7.19 26.68
N CYS A 45 11.86 -7.61 25.52
CA CYS A 45 12.64 -6.76 24.62
C CYS A 45 11.81 -5.58 24.11
N TRP A 46 10.54 -5.79 23.78
CA TRP A 46 9.65 -4.70 23.36
C TRP A 46 9.37 -3.70 24.48
N ASP A 47 9.20 -4.16 25.71
CA ASP A 47 9.05 -3.30 26.87
C ASP A 47 10.32 -2.46 27.07
N LEU A 48 11.51 -3.07 26.99
CA LEU A 48 12.76 -2.32 27.06
C LEU A 48 12.86 -1.24 25.98
N ILE A 49 12.59 -1.59 24.73
CA ILE A 49 12.59 -0.66 23.60
C ILE A 49 11.59 0.47 23.83
N THR A 50 10.34 0.14 24.15
CA THR A 50 9.27 1.14 24.23
C THR A 50 9.30 2.00 25.50
N CYS A 51 9.85 1.47 26.60
CA CYS A 51 10.02 2.23 27.85
C CYS A 51 11.23 3.16 27.83
N HIS A 52 12.31 2.80 27.12
CA HIS A 52 13.55 3.59 27.13
C HIS A 52 13.73 4.44 25.87
N LEU A 53 13.18 4.03 24.72
CA LEU A 53 13.25 4.77 23.46
C LEU A 53 11.92 5.46 23.13
N LYS A 54 11.31 6.14 24.12
CA LYS A 54 9.98 6.75 23.99
C LYS A 54 9.87 7.81 22.88
N GLN A 55 10.98 8.46 22.55
CA GLN A 55 11.04 9.52 21.53
C GLN A 55 11.43 8.99 20.15
N LEU A 56 11.37 7.68 19.92
CA LEU A 56 11.80 7.09 18.67
C LEU A 56 11.00 7.64 17.49
N LEU A 57 11.72 8.14 16.48
CA LEU A 57 11.17 8.65 15.23
C LEU A 57 11.33 7.65 14.08
N TYR A 58 12.42 6.88 14.10
CA TYR A 58 12.75 5.93 13.02
C TYR A 58 13.06 4.55 13.58
N MET A 59 12.33 3.55 13.11
CA MET A 59 12.56 2.15 13.45
C MET A 59 12.78 1.35 12.17
N ASN A 60 13.91 0.65 12.10
CA ASN A 60 14.28 -0.21 10.98
C ASN A 60 14.59 -1.61 11.50
N ILE A 61 13.71 -2.56 11.21
CA ILE A 61 13.87 -3.97 11.61
C ILE A 61 13.77 -4.86 10.36
N ALA A 62 14.26 -4.35 9.23
CA ALA A 62 14.17 -5.00 7.93
C ALA A 62 15.17 -6.16 7.80
N HIS A 63 14.96 -7.06 6.83
CA HIS A 63 15.86 -8.18 6.55
C HIS A 63 16.07 -9.10 7.76
N ASN A 64 14.96 -9.52 8.37
CA ASN A 64 14.94 -10.51 9.43
C ASN A 64 13.93 -11.60 9.07
N LYS A 65 13.51 -12.40 10.06
CA LYS A 65 12.57 -13.50 9.90
C LYS A 65 11.35 -13.32 10.79
N ILE A 66 11.01 -12.07 11.11
CA ILE A 66 9.96 -11.73 12.08
C ILE A 66 8.60 -12.12 11.52
N LYS A 67 7.88 -12.96 12.26
CA LYS A 67 6.54 -13.43 11.87
C LYS A 67 5.40 -12.57 12.39
N THR A 68 5.59 -11.96 13.55
CA THR A 68 4.56 -11.17 14.23
C THR A 68 5.16 -9.95 14.90
N LEU A 69 4.40 -8.87 14.93
CA LEU A 69 4.70 -7.67 15.69
C LEU A 69 3.71 -7.55 16.86
N PRO A 70 4.17 -7.34 18.11
CA PRO A 70 3.26 -7.26 19.24
C PRO A 70 2.55 -5.90 19.30
N SER A 71 1.50 -5.83 20.12
CA SER A 71 0.75 -4.59 20.35
C SER A 71 1.60 -3.47 20.96
N HIS A 72 2.71 -3.80 21.63
CA HIS A 72 3.66 -2.85 22.21
C HIS A 72 4.20 -1.82 21.21
N ILE A 73 4.23 -2.12 19.90
CA ILE A 73 4.60 -1.13 18.87
C ILE A 73 3.81 0.17 19.00
N ALA A 74 2.55 0.09 19.44
CA ALA A 74 1.68 1.24 19.65
C ALA A 74 2.23 2.24 20.67
N ASN A 75 3.16 1.86 21.55
CA ASN A 75 3.76 2.74 22.54
C ASN A 75 4.74 3.75 21.93
N LEU A 76 5.21 3.53 20.70
CA LEU A 76 6.11 4.44 19.99
C LEU A 76 5.32 5.60 19.35
N LYS A 77 4.70 6.45 20.17
CA LYS A 77 3.72 7.46 19.75
C LYS A 77 4.27 8.53 18.79
N PHE A 78 5.59 8.72 18.75
CA PHE A 78 6.25 9.69 17.88
C PHE A 78 6.83 9.06 16.60
N LEU A 79 6.66 7.75 16.40
CA LEU A 79 7.25 7.04 15.27
C LEU A 79 6.75 7.63 13.94
N GLN A 80 7.70 8.07 13.11
CA GLN A 80 7.44 8.65 11.79
C GLN A 80 7.79 7.70 10.66
N SER A 81 8.75 6.81 10.86
CA SER A 81 9.17 5.82 9.87
C SER A 81 9.32 4.44 10.49
N LEU A 82 8.62 3.47 9.91
CA LEU A 82 8.72 2.06 10.29
C LEU A 82 9.07 1.25 9.05
N ASN A 83 10.23 0.61 9.08
CA ASN A 83 10.68 -0.31 8.03
C ASN A 83 10.75 -1.74 8.56
N LEU A 84 9.94 -2.60 7.97
CA LEU A 84 9.80 -4.03 8.25
C LEU A 84 9.97 -4.87 6.96
N THR A 85 10.54 -4.28 5.91
CA THR A 85 10.76 -4.95 4.62
C THR A 85 11.59 -6.24 4.78
N ASN A 86 11.34 -7.26 3.96
CA ASN A 86 12.04 -8.55 3.98
C ASN A 86 11.96 -9.21 5.37
N ASN A 87 10.74 -9.55 5.78
CA ASN A 87 10.45 -10.34 6.98
C ASN A 87 9.46 -11.47 6.61
N HIS A 88 8.83 -12.08 7.61
CA HIS A 88 7.82 -13.13 7.41
C HIS A 88 6.49 -12.75 8.04
N LEU A 89 6.16 -11.45 8.07
CA LEU A 89 4.95 -10.96 8.72
C LEU A 89 3.72 -11.47 7.98
N GLU A 90 2.88 -12.24 8.68
CA GLU A 90 1.60 -12.72 8.14
C GLU A 90 0.47 -11.72 8.40
N LYS A 91 0.57 -10.95 9.50
CA LYS A 91 -0.42 -9.95 9.93
C LYS A 91 0.26 -8.79 10.63
N LEU A 92 -0.37 -7.62 10.55
CA LEU A 92 -0.05 -6.48 11.40
C LEU A 92 -0.92 -6.50 12.66
N PRO A 93 -0.39 -6.12 13.83
CA PRO A 93 -1.20 -5.94 15.02
C PRO A 93 -2.19 -4.79 14.80
N PRO A 94 -3.47 -4.91 15.17
CA PRO A 94 -4.44 -3.82 15.04
C PRO A 94 -3.96 -2.52 15.68
N ALA A 95 -3.17 -2.61 16.74
CA ALA A 95 -2.61 -1.47 17.47
C ALA A 95 -1.69 -0.56 16.61
N ILE A 96 -1.20 -1.03 15.45
CA ILE A 96 -0.37 -0.23 14.52
C ILE A 96 -1.09 1.05 14.05
N ILE A 97 -2.43 1.03 13.97
CA ILE A 97 -3.23 2.19 13.54
C ILE A 97 -3.15 3.37 14.54
N SER A 98 -2.63 3.15 15.75
CA SER A 98 -2.45 4.20 16.76
C SER A 98 -1.19 5.05 16.55
N LEU A 99 -0.34 4.70 15.59
CA LEU A 99 0.85 5.45 15.21
C LEU A 99 0.47 6.66 14.35
N SER A 100 -0.19 7.64 14.95
CA SER A 100 -0.79 8.80 14.24
C SER A 100 0.23 9.70 13.54
N HIS A 101 1.51 9.63 13.91
CA HIS A 101 2.61 10.40 13.30
C HIS A 101 3.35 9.62 12.21
N LEU A 102 2.94 8.38 11.92
CA LEU A 102 3.63 7.55 10.94
C LEU A 102 3.45 8.12 9.53
N ARG A 103 4.56 8.46 8.88
CA ARG A 103 4.65 9.02 7.53
C ARG A 103 5.13 8.01 6.51
N ILE A 104 6.02 7.10 6.92
CA ILE A 104 6.59 6.07 6.05
C ILE A 104 6.37 4.71 6.71
N LEU A 105 5.69 3.81 5.99
CA LEU A 105 5.52 2.43 6.39
C LEU A 105 5.97 1.52 5.25
N LYS A 106 7.05 0.77 5.49
CA LYS A 106 7.58 -0.20 4.54
C LYS A 106 7.38 -1.61 5.06
N LEU A 107 6.65 -2.40 4.30
CA LEU A 107 6.22 -3.77 4.60
C LEU A 107 6.49 -4.69 3.40
N GLY A 108 7.29 -4.26 2.44
CA GLY A 108 7.56 -5.04 1.24
C GLY A 108 8.22 -6.39 1.54
N HIS A 109 7.96 -7.41 0.73
CA HIS A 109 8.51 -8.76 0.87
C HIS A 109 8.21 -9.36 2.26
N ASN A 110 6.91 -9.53 2.53
CA ASN A 110 6.36 -10.23 3.69
C ASN A 110 5.26 -11.19 3.20
N HIS A 111 4.45 -11.76 4.11
CA HIS A 111 3.36 -12.69 3.78
C HIS A 111 2.01 -12.12 4.23
N LEU A 112 1.83 -10.79 4.13
CA LEU A 112 0.61 -10.14 4.56
C LEU A 112 -0.55 -10.51 3.64
N CYS A 113 -1.62 -11.07 4.21
CA CYS A 113 -2.85 -11.40 3.49
C CYS A 113 -4.03 -10.48 3.84
N SER A 114 -3.83 -9.50 4.72
CA SER A 114 -4.84 -8.49 5.07
C SER A 114 -4.21 -7.30 5.78
N LEU A 115 -4.84 -6.12 5.64
CA LEU A 115 -4.55 -4.96 6.48
C LEU A 115 -5.55 -4.88 7.64
N PRO A 116 -5.15 -4.37 8.82
CA PRO A 116 -6.08 -4.12 9.93
C PRO A 116 -7.26 -3.25 9.52
N ARG A 117 -8.43 -3.49 10.15
CA ARG A 117 -9.56 -2.55 10.05
C ARG A 117 -9.11 -1.16 10.50
N SER A 118 -9.68 -0.12 9.91
CA SER A 118 -9.33 1.27 10.24
C SER A 118 -7.88 1.63 9.84
N PHE A 119 -7.28 0.93 8.88
CA PHE A 119 -5.95 1.28 8.35
C PHE A 119 -5.90 2.71 7.80
N GLY A 120 -7.02 3.21 7.28
CA GLY A 120 -7.21 4.58 6.85
C GLY A 120 -7.09 5.63 7.95
N SER A 121 -7.01 5.25 9.23
CA SER A 121 -6.77 6.16 10.36
C SER A 121 -5.32 6.66 10.45
N LEU A 122 -4.38 6.08 9.70
CA LEU A 122 -3.00 6.56 9.59
C LEU A 122 -2.93 7.85 8.74
N LYS A 123 -3.56 8.94 9.19
CA LYS A 123 -3.75 10.17 8.41
C LYS A 123 -2.46 10.88 8.02
N SER A 124 -1.36 10.65 8.72
CA SER A 124 -0.05 11.23 8.40
C SER A 124 0.74 10.44 7.36
N LEU A 125 0.24 9.27 6.92
CA LEU A 125 0.98 8.38 6.05
C LEU A 125 1.14 8.99 4.64
N GLU A 126 2.40 9.08 4.20
CA GLU A 126 2.81 9.64 2.91
C GLU A 126 3.35 8.56 1.97
N ILE A 127 4.03 7.54 2.51
CA ILE A 127 4.61 6.44 1.73
C ILE A 127 4.19 5.12 2.37
N LEU A 128 3.56 4.27 1.55
CA LEU A 128 3.18 2.92 1.91
C LEU A 128 3.74 1.95 0.87
N ASP A 129 4.63 1.06 1.32
CA ASP A 129 5.16 -0.02 0.50
C ASP A 129 4.68 -1.38 1.01
N LEU A 130 3.85 -2.05 0.21
CA LEU A 130 3.28 -3.37 0.42
C LEU A 130 3.70 -4.35 -0.69
N THR A 131 4.75 -4.01 -1.46
CA THR A 131 5.22 -4.83 -2.59
C THR A 131 5.59 -6.23 -2.15
N GLY A 132 5.26 -7.29 -2.88
CA GLY A 132 5.70 -8.64 -2.51
C GLY A 132 5.01 -9.15 -1.24
N ASN A 133 3.68 -9.17 -1.24
CA ASN A 133 2.85 -9.76 -0.19
C ASN A 133 1.76 -10.63 -0.82
N ASP A 134 0.88 -11.19 -0.01
CA ASP A 134 -0.23 -12.05 -0.44
C ASP A 134 -1.56 -11.28 -0.47
N LEU A 135 -1.53 -9.97 -0.77
CA LEU A 135 -2.72 -9.12 -0.75
C LEU A 135 -3.56 -9.28 -2.02
N ASN A 136 -4.87 -9.25 -1.85
CA ASN A 136 -5.90 -9.26 -2.89
C ASN A 136 -6.95 -8.16 -2.61
N GLU A 137 -7.99 -8.08 -3.43
CA GLU A 137 -9.07 -7.09 -3.31
C GLU A 137 -9.78 -7.10 -1.95
N ASP A 138 -9.92 -8.25 -1.29
CA ASP A 138 -10.54 -8.38 0.04
C ASP A 138 -9.61 -7.96 1.19
N SER A 139 -8.31 -7.82 0.90
CA SER A 139 -7.29 -7.48 1.89
C SER A 139 -7.33 -6.02 2.33
N VAL A 140 -8.03 -5.16 1.57
CA VAL A 140 -8.08 -3.71 1.74
C VAL A 140 -9.50 -3.28 2.15
N THR A 141 -9.62 -2.61 3.29
CA THR A 141 -10.92 -2.13 3.79
C THR A 141 -11.33 -0.79 3.17
N ASN A 142 -12.64 -0.48 3.17
CA ASN A 142 -13.18 0.74 2.56
C ASN A 142 -12.56 2.06 3.06
N ASP A 143 -12.07 2.08 4.30
CA ASP A 143 -11.43 3.25 4.89
C ASP A 143 -9.99 3.47 4.40
N PHE A 144 -9.36 2.50 3.76
CA PHE A 144 -8.01 2.63 3.20
C PHE A 144 -7.86 3.86 2.29
N PHE A 145 -8.89 4.16 1.49
CA PHE A 145 -8.90 5.32 0.60
C PHE A 145 -9.06 6.66 1.31
N GLN A 146 -9.13 6.68 2.64
CA GLN A 146 -9.11 7.90 3.45
C GLN A 146 -7.68 8.36 3.84
N LEU A 147 -6.64 7.70 3.32
CA LEU A 147 -5.24 8.11 3.45
C LEU A 147 -4.95 9.33 2.56
N SER A 148 -5.55 10.48 2.87
CA SER A 148 -5.53 11.68 2.00
C SER A 148 -4.15 12.30 1.80
N ASN A 149 -3.18 12.01 2.67
CA ASN A 149 -1.80 12.48 2.59
C ASN A 149 -0.87 11.49 1.86
N LEU A 150 -1.38 10.33 1.44
CA LEU A 150 -0.57 9.32 0.76
C LEU A 150 -0.10 9.83 -0.59
N ARG A 151 1.22 9.81 -0.80
CA ARG A 151 1.91 10.30 -2.00
C ARG A 151 2.43 9.16 -2.85
N ALA A 152 2.88 8.07 -2.23
CA ALA A 152 3.37 6.90 -2.92
C ALA A 152 2.78 5.62 -2.34
N LEU A 153 2.15 4.83 -3.21
CA LEU A 153 1.56 3.54 -2.88
C LEU A 153 2.17 2.46 -3.76
N TYR A 154 2.85 1.51 -3.13
CA TYR A 154 3.40 0.34 -3.80
C TYR A 154 2.64 -0.92 -3.40
N LEU A 155 2.00 -1.53 -4.39
CA LEU A 155 1.20 -2.76 -4.30
C LEU A 155 1.67 -3.78 -5.36
N GLY A 156 2.89 -3.62 -5.87
CA GLY A 156 3.42 -4.56 -6.87
C GLY A 156 3.62 -5.95 -6.31
N ASP A 157 3.72 -6.97 -7.16
CA ASP A 157 4.06 -8.34 -6.73
C ASP A 157 3.08 -8.85 -5.65
N ASN A 158 1.78 -8.75 -5.92
CA ASN A 158 0.68 -9.18 -5.04
C ASN A 158 -0.33 -10.04 -5.85
N LEU A 159 -1.52 -10.29 -5.31
CA LEU A 159 -2.53 -11.21 -5.86
C LEU A 159 -3.80 -10.50 -6.35
N PHE A 160 -3.77 -9.18 -6.58
CA PHE A 160 -4.97 -8.43 -6.99
C PHE A 160 -5.46 -8.87 -8.38
N GLU A 161 -6.70 -9.36 -8.47
CA GLU A 161 -7.39 -9.64 -9.74
C GLU A 161 -8.25 -8.45 -10.20
N THR A 162 -8.74 -7.68 -9.23
CA THR A 162 -9.42 -6.40 -9.43
C THR A 162 -8.84 -5.36 -8.47
N PHE A 163 -8.99 -4.08 -8.80
CA PHE A 163 -8.60 -3.03 -7.86
C PHE A 163 -9.73 -2.83 -6.83
N PRO A 164 -9.44 -2.81 -5.52
CA PRO A 164 -10.48 -2.68 -4.51
C PRO A 164 -11.12 -1.30 -4.57
N ASN A 165 -12.42 -1.23 -4.90
CA ASN A 165 -13.27 -0.04 -4.80
C ASN A 165 -12.97 1.12 -5.78
N ASP A 166 -14.03 1.83 -6.19
CA ASP A 166 -14.00 2.98 -7.10
C ASP A 166 -13.75 4.30 -6.36
N HIS A 167 -12.97 4.25 -5.26
CA HIS A 167 -12.74 5.39 -4.37
C HIS A 167 -11.27 5.82 -4.28
N ILE A 168 -10.43 5.30 -5.18
CA ILE A 168 -9.02 5.71 -5.26
C ILE A 168 -8.88 7.22 -5.52
N ASP A 169 -9.87 7.84 -6.15
CA ASP A 169 -9.97 9.28 -6.35
C ASP A 169 -9.91 10.08 -5.03
N LYS A 170 -10.19 9.47 -3.87
CA LYS A 170 -10.02 10.10 -2.55
C LYS A 170 -8.58 10.24 -2.08
N LEU A 171 -7.62 9.57 -2.72
CA LEU A 171 -6.19 9.71 -2.45
C LEU A 171 -5.64 10.99 -3.12
N GLN A 172 -6.08 12.15 -2.61
CA GLN A 172 -5.87 13.47 -3.22
C GLN A 172 -4.40 13.87 -3.37
N SER A 173 -3.50 13.30 -2.57
CA SER A 173 -2.07 13.58 -2.63
C SER A 173 -1.26 12.56 -3.43
N LEU A 174 -1.90 11.53 -4.00
CA LEU A 174 -1.20 10.39 -4.60
C LEU A 174 -0.51 10.82 -5.90
N GLN A 175 0.80 10.56 -5.96
CA GLN A 175 1.67 10.90 -7.07
C GLN A 175 2.24 9.65 -7.75
N ILE A 176 2.46 8.58 -6.98
CA ILE A 176 3.06 7.33 -7.46
C ILE A 176 2.16 6.16 -7.08
N LEU A 177 1.73 5.40 -8.09
CA LEU A 177 0.96 4.17 -7.91
C LEU A 177 1.65 3.01 -8.64
N VAL A 178 2.09 2.02 -7.87
CA VAL A 178 2.71 0.80 -8.40
C VAL A 178 1.84 -0.41 -8.16
N LEU A 179 1.42 -1.05 -9.25
CA LEU A 179 0.54 -2.24 -9.29
C LEU A 179 1.12 -3.34 -10.21
N ARG A 180 2.41 -3.24 -10.58
CA ARG A 180 3.07 -4.22 -11.45
C ARG A 180 3.02 -5.64 -10.88
N HIS A 181 3.12 -6.67 -11.71
CA HIS A 181 3.13 -8.08 -11.25
C HIS A 181 1.95 -8.40 -10.32
N ASN A 182 0.75 -8.11 -10.79
CA ASN A 182 -0.48 -8.57 -10.16
C ASN A 182 -1.25 -9.42 -11.19
N ARG A 183 -2.52 -9.68 -10.93
CA ARG A 183 -3.42 -10.43 -11.82
C ARG A 183 -4.56 -9.54 -12.33
N LEU A 184 -4.36 -8.22 -12.34
CA LEU A 184 -5.42 -7.27 -12.65
C LEU A 184 -5.95 -7.53 -14.06
N ARG A 185 -7.25 -7.82 -14.17
CA ARG A 185 -7.93 -7.95 -15.47
C ARG A 185 -8.41 -6.59 -15.99
N HIS A 186 -8.79 -5.72 -15.06
CA HIS A 186 -9.30 -4.37 -15.34
C HIS A 186 -8.75 -3.36 -14.34
N ILE A 187 -8.77 -2.08 -14.72
CA ILE A 187 -8.44 -0.95 -13.87
C ILE A 187 -9.59 0.07 -13.89
N PRO A 188 -9.93 0.70 -12.76
CA PRO A 188 -11.03 1.65 -12.70
C PRO A 188 -10.67 2.97 -13.39
N LYS A 189 -11.66 3.61 -14.00
CA LYS A 189 -11.51 4.91 -14.68
C LYS A 189 -11.09 6.02 -13.73
N GLU A 190 -11.36 5.85 -12.44
CA GLU A 190 -11.05 6.77 -11.35
C GLU A 190 -9.56 7.05 -11.19
N PHE A 191 -8.67 6.18 -11.72
CA PHE A 191 -7.22 6.43 -11.75
C PHE A 191 -6.89 7.72 -12.53
N ALA A 192 -7.66 8.00 -13.59
CA ALA A 192 -7.50 9.21 -14.38
C ALA A 192 -7.97 10.49 -13.65
N ARG A 193 -8.72 10.34 -12.55
CA ARG A 193 -9.23 11.47 -11.75
C ARG A 193 -8.33 11.85 -10.58
N LEU A 194 -7.22 11.14 -10.39
CA LEU A 194 -6.25 11.45 -9.35
C LEU A 194 -5.55 12.79 -9.68
N PRO A 195 -5.73 13.84 -8.86
CA PRO A 195 -5.36 15.20 -9.26
C PRO A 195 -3.85 15.46 -9.27
N GLN A 196 -3.07 14.58 -8.66
CA GLN A 196 -1.62 14.74 -8.49
C GLN A 196 -0.83 13.56 -9.08
N ILE A 197 -1.47 12.63 -9.79
CA ILE A 197 -0.80 11.42 -10.27
C ILE A 197 0.26 11.76 -11.32
N LYS A 198 1.47 11.22 -11.14
CA LYS A 198 2.63 11.43 -12.03
C LYS A 198 3.19 10.11 -12.51
N GLU A 199 3.04 9.05 -11.73
CA GLU A 199 3.60 7.74 -12.04
C GLU A 199 2.56 6.64 -11.86
N ILE A 200 2.34 5.84 -12.90
CA ILE A 200 1.47 4.67 -12.89
C ILE A 200 2.24 3.49 -13.48
N HIS A 201 2.35 2.42 -12.70
CA HIS A 201 3.02 1.19 -13.10
C HIS A 201 2.04 0.03 -13.01
N ILE A 202 1.60 -0.50 -14.15
CA ILE A 202 0.65 -1.63 -14.24
C ILE A 202 1.20 -2.78 -15.10
N GLN A 203 2.50 -2.78 -15.38
CA GLN A 203 3.14 -3.82 -16.19
C GLN A 203 2.95 -5.20 -15.56
N GLN A 204 2.93 -6.25 -16.38
CA GLN A 204 2.82 -7.63 -15.94
C GLN A 204 1.54 -7.87 -15.14
N ASN A 205 0.42 -7.54 -15.76
CA ASN A 205 -0.93 -7.87 -15.31
C ASN A 205 -1.68 -8.62 -16.43
N GLN A 206 -3.00 -8.76 -16.30
CA GLN A 206 -3.89 -9.39 -17.28
C GLN A 206 -4.83 -8.38 -17.94
N ILE A 207 -4.39 -7.12 -18.11
CA ILE A 207 -5.24 -6.04 -18.59
C ILE A 207 -5.37 -6.11 -20.12
N ASN A 208 -6.59 -6.25 -20.62
CA ASN A 208 -6.86 -6.26 -22.06
C ASN A 208 -7.21 -4.89 -22.65
N VAL A 209 -7.86 -4.03 -21.85
CA VAL A 209 -8.31 -2.69 -22.26
C VAL A 209 -8.00 -1.66 -21.17
N LEU A 210 -7.70 -0.42 -21.57
CA LEU A 210 -7.61 0.73 -20.67
C LEU A 210 -8.91 1.55 -20.69
N PRO A 211 -9.37 2.11 -19.57
CA PRO A 211 -10.53 3.02 -19.57
C PRO A 211 -10.32 4.23 -20.49
N PRO A 212 -11.32 4.68 -21.25
CA PRO A 212 -11.21 5.89 -22.09
C PRO A 212 -10.74 7.13 -21.32
N ALA A 213 -11.09 7.22 -20.03
CA ALA A 213 -10.66 8.30 -19.14
C ALA A 213 -9.12 8.39 -19.00
N PHE A 214 -8.37 7.32 -19.24
CA PHE A 214 -6.90 7.38 -19.25
C PHE A 214 -6.35 8.29 -20.34
N GLY A 215 -7.14 8.57 -21.38
CA GLY A 215 -6.79 9.58 -22.37
C GLY A 215 -6.78 11.01 -21.80
N GLU A 216 -7.41 11.26 -20.66
CA GLU A 216 -7.41 12.56 -19.96
C GLU A 216 -6.14 12.79 -19.14
N LEU A 217 -5.34 11.75 -18.90
CA LEU A 217 -4.03 11.88 -18.28
C LEU A 217 -3.06 12.62 -19.21
N ASP A 218 -2.12 13.36 -18.63
CA ASP A 218 -1.06 14.06 -19.36
C ASP A 218 0.04 13.07 -19.79
N LEU A 219 -0.33 12.09 -20.63
CA LEU A 219 0.55 11.01 -21.08
C LEU A 219 1.74 11.49 -21.93
N GLY A 220 1.66 12.72 -22.48
CA GLY A 220 2.74 13.35 -23.24
C GLY A 220 3.79 14.04 -22.37
N ASN A 221 3.57 14.16 -21.06
CA ASN A 221 4.49 14.85 -20.17
C ASN A 221 5.71 13.99 -19.88
N VAL A 222 6.88 14.45 -20.34
CA VAL A 222 8.16 13.73 -20.15
C VAL A 222 8.60 13.59 -18.69
N LYS A 223 8.00 14.35 -17.77
CA LYS A 223 8.24 14.21 -16.32
C LYS A 223 7.39 13.12 -15.68
N TYR A 224 6.36 12.63 -16.37
CA TYR A 224 5.44 11.61 -15.86
C TYR A 224 5.84 10.24 -16.40
N ILE A 225 5.61 9.21 -15.59
CA ILE A 225 6.07 7.84 -15.86
C ILE A 225 4.85 6.92 -15.93
N TYR A 226 4.44 6.60 -17.14
CA TYR A 226 3.37 5.64 -17.38
C TYR A 226 3.98 4.36 -17.95
N ARG A 227 3.94 3.28 -17.18
CA ARG A 227 4.42 1.97 -17.61
C ARG A 227 3.26 0.99 -17.67
N PHE A 228 2.78 0.75 -18.89
CA PHE A 228 1.61 -0.09 -19.15
C PHE A 228 1.96 -1.49 -19.66
N GLU A 229 3.10 -1.67 -20.32
CA GLU A 229 3.49 -2.96 -20.91
C GLU A 229 4.51 -3.74 -20.08
N PRO A 230 4.49 -5.09 -20.10
CA PRO A 230 3.57 -5.94 -20.88
C PRO A 230 2.21 -6.14 -20.21
N ASN A 231 1.16 -6.22 -21.02
CA ASN A 231 -0.19 -6.67 -20.66
C ASN A 231 -0.83 -7.29 -21.93
N PRO A 232 -1.81 -8.20 -21.81
CA PRO A 232 -2.47 -8.83 -22.95
C PRO A 232 -3.48 -7.90 -23.63
N PHE A 233 -3.03 -6.70 -24.02
CA PHE A 233 -3.88 -5.71 -24.67
C PHE A 233 -4.48 -6.24 -25.97
N ILE A 234 -5.74 -5.87 -26.23
CA ILE A 234 -6.41 -6.24 -27.48
C ILE A 234 -5.64 -5.72 -28.72
N PRO A 235 -5.75 -6.40 -29.88
CA PRO A 235 -4.99 -6.02 -31.09
C PRO A 235 -5.19 -4.58 -31.55
N GLU A 236 -6.34 -3.97 -31.25
CA GLU A 236 -6.67 -2.59 -31.59
C GLU A 236 -5.93 -1.58 -30.70
N LEU A 237 -5.67 -1.96 -29.43
CA LEU A 237 -5.03 -1.11 -28.43
C LEU A 237 -3.51 -1.28 -28.39
N ALA A 238 -3.00 -2.51 -28.51
CA ALA A 238 -1.59 -2.82 -28.34
C ALA A 238 -0.64 -1.95 -29.23
N PRO A 239 -0.92 -1.72 -30.52
CA PRO A 239 -0.06 -0.89 -31.37
C PRO A 239 0.06 0.58 -30.91
N GLN A 240 -0.88 1.07 -30.09
CA GLN A 240 -0.89 2.45 -29.62
C GLN A 240 0.07 2.68 -28.44
N MET A 241 0.50 1.62 -27.74
CA MET A 241 1.35 1.71 -26.54
C MET A 241 2.73 2.31 -26.83
N ASN A 242 3.22 2.17 -28.07
CA ASN A 242 4.52 2.69 -28.51
C ASN A 242 4.60 4.24 -28.50
N ASN A 243 3.47 4.93 -28.44
CA ASN A 243 3.45 6.39 -28.37
C ASN A 243 2.31 6.86 -27.48
N LEU A 244 2.67 7.29 -26.27
CA LEU A 244 1.72 7.68 -25.22
C LEU A 244 0.81 8.87 -25.62
N THR A 245 1.28 9.80 -26.46
CA THR A 245 0.43 10.88 -26.98
C THR A 245 -0.62 10.36 -27.97
N ARG A 246 -0.24 9.44 -28.86
CA ARG A 246 -1.20 8.79 -29.77
C ARG A 246 -2.18 7.91 -29.01
N LEU A 247 -1.70 7.18 -28.00
CA LEU A 247 -2.55 6.42 -27.09
C LEU A 247 -3.61 7.31 -26.45
N ALA A 248 -3.23 8.47 -25.90
CA ALA A 248 -4.18 9.40 -25.29
C ALA A 248 -5.32 9.77 -26.25
N ASN A 249 -4.99 10.19 -27.47
CA ASN A 249 -5.97 10.56 -28.49
C ASN A 249 -6.84 9.36 -28.92
N TYR A 250 -6.24 8.18 -29.05
CA TYR A 250 -6.95 6.96 -29.41
C TYR A 250 -7.96 6.56 -28.33
N LEU A 251 -7.57 6.62 -27.05
CA LEU A 251 -8.45 6.33 -25.91
C LEU A 251 -9.67 7.28 -25.84
N GLN A 252 -9.51 8.52 -26.32
CA GLN A 252 -10.60 9.50 -26.36
C GLN A 252 -11.51 9.36 -27.59
N SER A 253 -11.13 8.57 -28.61
CA SER A 253 -11.91 8.41 -29.83
C SER A 253 -13.23 7.66 -29.61
N ASP A 254 -14.26 8.02 -30.38
CA ASP A 254 -15.56 7.32 -30.31
C ASP A 254 -15.44 5.85 -30.73
N GLY A 255 -14.54 5.53 -31.66
CA GLY A 255 -14.23 4.16 -32.06
C GLY A 255 -13.72 3.32 -30.89
N TYR A 256 -12.73 3.82 -30.14
CA TYR A 256 -12.23 3.10 -28.98
C TYR A 256 -13.27 3.02 -27.84
N ARG A 257 -14.07 4.06 -27.62
CA ARG A 257 -15.15 4.02 -26.63
C ARG A 257 -16.15 2.90 -26.92
N GLN A 258 -16.50 2.69 -28.19
CA GLN A 258 -17.36 1.57 -28.59
C GLN A 258 -16.67 0.22 -28.37
N ILE A 259 -15.39 0.08 -28.74
CA ILE A 259 -14.62 -1.14 -28.48
C ILE A 259 -14.59 -1.46 -26.98
N TYR A 260 -14.27 -0.47 -26.14
CA TYR A 260 -14.26 -0.61 -24.69
C TYR A 260 -15.64 -1.03 -24.14
N GLN A 261 -16.73 -0.40 -24.58
CA GLN A 261 -18.08 -0.78 -24.14
C GLN A 261 -18.45 -2.20 -24.57
N ASN A 262 -18.17 -2.56 -25.82
CA ASN A 262 -18.44 -3.89 -26.36
C ASN A 262 -17.61 -4.97 -25.65
N TYR A 263 -16.37 -4.66 -25.27
CA TYR A 263 -15.52 -5.56 -24.51
C TYR A 263 -16.22 -6.00 -23.22
N PHE A 264 -16.76 -5.06 -22.43
CA PHE A 264 -17.46 -5.38 -21.18
C PHE A 264 -18.86 -5.97 -21.36
N LEU A 265 -19.54 -5.67 -22.48
CA LEU A 265 -20.81 -6.31 -22.82
C LEU A 265 -20.64 -7.80 -23.14
N ASN A 266 -19.53 -8.16 -23.77
CA ASN A 266 -19.22 -9.53 -24.19
C ASN A 266 -18.42 -10.35 -23.16
N PHE A 267 -17.97 -9.74 -22.06
CA PHE A 267 -17.12 -10.36 -21.02
C PHE A 267 -17.90 -11.23 -20.00
N ASP A 268 -19.12 -11.64 -20.34
CA ASP A 268 -19.99 -12.55 -19.60
C ASP A 268 -20.88 -11.94 -18.48
N ASP A 269 -22.12 -12.41 -18.49
CA ASP A 269 -23.33 -11.81 -17.91
C ASP A 269 -23.44 -11.97 -16.37
N ASN A 270 -22.39 -12.49 -15.71
CA ASN A 270 -22.36 -12.74 -14.25
C ASN A 270 -21.42 -11.82 -13.47
N GLU A 271 -20.27 -11.40 -14.03
CA GLU A 271 -19.32 -10.49 -13.35
C GLU A 271 -19.53 -9.00 -13.72
N ALA A 272 -19.93 -8.71 -14.96
CA ALA A 272 -20.23 -7.34 -15.40
C ALA A 272 -21.38 -6.70 -14.59
N LYS A 273 -22.28 -7.51 -14.02
CA LYS A 273 -23.37 -7.05 -13.14
C LYS A 273 -22.87 -6.51 -11.80
N GLU A 274 -21.70 -6.90 -11.29
CA GLU A 274 -21.11 -6.28 -10.10
C GLU A 274 -20.32 -5.00 -10.44
N ILE A 275 -19.63 -4.98 -11.58
CA ILE A 275 -18.77 -3.86 -12.02
C ILE A 275 -19.61 -2.63 -12.43
N ILE A 276 -20.82 -2.83 -12.96
CA ILE A 276 -21.68 -1.74 -13.46
C ILE A 276 -22.77 -1.31 -12.44
N ARG A 277 -23.09 -2.13 -11.42
CA ARG A 277 -24.28 -1.93 -10.54
C ARG A 277 -24.03 -1.65 -9.05
N LYS A 278 -22.93 -1.02 -8.60
CA LYS A 278 -22.92 -0.45 -7.23
C LYS A 278 -23.15 1.07 -7.22
N PRO A 279 -24.41 1.55 -7.34
CA PRO A 279 -24.79 2.82 -6.75
C PRO A 279 -24.95 2.66 -5.23
N SER A 280 -24.46 3.65 -4.51
CA SER A 280 -24.60 3.91 -3.07
C SER A 280 -25.77 3.17 -2.38
N LYS A 281 -25.48 2.22 -1.48
CA LYS A 281 -26.45 1.90 -0.42
C LYS A 281 -26.52 3.09 0.52
N LYS A 282 -27.45 3.99 0.23
CA LYS A 282 -27.91 5.02 1.17
C LYS A 282 -28.33 4.34 2.48
N ASN A 283 -27.83 4.88 3.58
CA ASN A 283 -28.38 4.72 4.92
C ASN A 283 -29.92 4.74 4.87
N LYS A 284 -30.55 3.66 5.29
CA LYS A 284 -31.85 3.75 5.95
C LYS A 284 -31.61 3.44 7.42
N HIS A 285 -31.48 4.52 8.19
CA HIS A 285 -31.93 4.51 9.58
C HIS A 285 -33.36 3.99 9.59
N VAL A 286 -33.55 2.77 10.08
CA VAL A 286 -34.85 2.36 10.60
C VAL A 286 -34.91 2.89 12.02
N VAL A 287 -35.51 4.07 12.14
CA VAL A 287 -36.21 4.47 13.35
C VAL A 287 -37.32 3.45 13.56
N THR A 288 -37.21 2.62 14.59
CA THR A 288 -38.39 1.98 15.19
C THR A 288 -38.61 2.63 16.54
N LYS A 289 -39.61 3.51 16.56
CA LYS A 289 -40.36 3.84 17.77
C LYS A 289 -41.21 2.62 18.11
N LYS A 290 -41.06 2.08 19.31
CA LYS A 290 -42.13 1.84 20.30
C LYS A 290 -41.49 1.60 21.65
#